data_AF-A0A7S1SXA3-F1
#
_entry.id   AF-A0A7S1SXA3-F1
#
_cell.length_a   1.000
_cell.length_b   1.000
_cell.length_c   1.000
_cell.angle_alpha   90.00
_cell.angle_beta   90.00
_cell.angle_gamma   90.00
#
_symmetry.space_group_name_H-M   'P 1'
#
loop_
_entity.id
_entity.type
_entity.pdbx_description
1 polymer ?
#
loop_
_entity_poly.entity_id
_entity_poly.type
_entity_poly.pdbx_seq_one_letter_code
_entity_poly.pdbx_strand_id
1 'polypeptide(L)'
;ARRRFTVAEASGPEVEMTGYALHAMVLAAEGLAEGLPAVRWLLAERSDTGGWKSTQDTIVALEGLAAYAAQVSADPPQMDITVGSHKLILAADNADVVQHVELSPGEEV
;
A
#
# COMPACT_ATOMS: atom_id res chain seq x y z
N ALA A 1 -24.55 7.04 -26.01
CA ALA A 1 -24.24 7.31 -24.59
C ALA A 1 -23.15 6.33 -24.13
N ARG A 2 -21.96 6.82 -23.75
CA ARG A 2 -20.87 5.97 -23.23
C ARG A 2 -21.05 5.88 -21.71
N ARG A 3 -21.37 4.70 -21.17
CA ARG A 3 -21.32 4.46 -19.72
C ARG A 3 -19.87 4.61 -19.28
N ARG A 4 -19.57 5.63 -18.47
CA ARG A 4 -18.37 5.61 -17.64
C ARG A 4 -18.55 4.47 -16.65
N PHE A 5 -17.75 3.42 -16.78
CA PHE A 5 -17.56 2.46 -15.70
C PHE A 5 -16.65 3.15 -14.69
N THR A 6 -17.24 3.79 -13.69
CA THR A 6 -16.51 4.08 -12.45
C THR A 6 -16.32 2.74 -11.76
N VAL A 7 -15.07 2.30 -11.58
CA VAL A 7 -14.77 1.19 -10.68
C VAL A 7 -15.29 1.63 -9.31
N ALA A 8 -16.22 0.87 -8.73
CA ALA A 8 -16.72 1.17 -7.40
C ALA A 8 -15.57 0.93 -6.41
N GLU A 9 -15.32 1.92 -5.56
CA GLU A 9 -14.34 1.83 -4.46
C GLU A 9 -14.68 0.64 -3.56
N ALA A 10 -13.69 -0.14 -3.13
CA ALA A 10 -13.90 -1.37 -2.38
C ALA A 10 -14.77 -1.15 -1.14
N SER A 11 -15.65 -2.10 -0.85
CA SER A 11 -16.43 -2.10 0.38
C SER A 11 -15.56 -2.51 1.58
N GLY A 12 -15.92 -2.04 2.79
CA GLY A 12 -15.23 -2.43 4.02
C GLY A 12 -15.08 -3.96 4.18
N PRO A 13 -16.13 -4.77 3.93
CA PRO A 13 -16.01 -6.23 3.98
C PRO A 13 -15.01 -6.83 2.99
N GLU A 14 -14.87 -6.27 1.79
CA GLU A 14 -13.85 -6.74 0.81
C GLU A 14 -12.44 -6.46 1.32
N VAL A 15 -12.23 -5.30 1.95
CA VAL A 15 -10.96 -4.94 2.61
C VAL A 15 -10.67 -5.87 3.78
N GLU A 16 -11.64 -6.09 4.67
CA GLU A 16 -11.52 -7.01 5.80
C GLU A 16 -11.20 -8.44 5.35
N MET A 17 -11.96 -8.99 4.41
CA MET A 17 -11.73 -10.34 3.89
C MET A 17 -10.34 -10.48 3.27
N THR A 18 -9.90 -9.47 2.52
CA THR A 18 -8.57 -9.48 1.88
C THR A 18 -7.45 -9.37 2.91
N GLY A 19 -7.61 -8.52 3.94
CA GLY A 19 -6.66 -8.40 5.03
C GLY A 19 -6.50 -9.70 5.83
N TYR A 20 -7.61 -10.37 6.16
CA TYR A 20 -7.56 -11.69 6.80
C TYR A 20 -6.93 -12.75 5.91
N ALA A 21 -7.26 -12.78 4.61
CA ALA A 21 -6.66 -13.73 3.68
C ALA A 21 -5.14 -13.54 3.59
N LEU A 22 -4.69 -12.30 3.48
CA LEU A 22 -3.26 -11.96 3.47
C LEU A 22 -2.57 -12.42 4.77
N HIS A 23 -3.16 -12.12 5.92
CA HIS A 23 -2.61 -12.53 7.21
C HIS A 23 -2.53 -14.06 7.35
N ALA A 24 -3.57 -14.79 6.90
CA ALA A 24 -3.59 -16.25 6.91
C ALA A 24 -2.51 -16.86 5.99
N MET A 25 -2.30 -16.29 4.79
CA MET A 25 -1.22 -16.71 3.89
C MET A 25 0.15 -16.53 4.54
N VAL A 26 0.38 -15.39 5.20
CA VAL A 26 1.62 -15.13 5.94
C VAL A 26 1.84 -16.17 7.04
N LEU A 27 0.81 -16.48 7.84
CA LEU A 27 0.90 -17.46 8.93
C LEU A 27 1.12 -18.89 8.44
N ALA A 28 0.59 -19.24 7.27
CA ALA A 28 0.80 -20.57 6.67
C ALA A 28 2.25 -20.78 6.19
N ALA A 29 3.07 -19.72 6.15
CA ALA A 29 4.41 -19.72 5.55
C ALA A 29 4.44 -20.20 4.08
N GLU A 30 3.27 -20.26 3.46
CA GLU A 30 3.02 -20.59 2.07
C GLU A 30 2.44 -19.33 1.44
N GLY A 31 3.06 -18.82 0.38
CA GLY A 31 2.36 -17.83 -0.42
C GLY A 31 2.82 -16.38 -0.27
N LEU A 32 4.05 -16.06 0.15
CA LEU A 32 4.49 -14.65 0.16
C LEU A 32 4.46 -14.02 -1.25
N ALA A 33 4.79 -14.78 -2.29
CA ALA A 33 4.64 -14.30 -3.67
C ALA A 33 3.16 -14.20 -4.06
N GLU A 34 2.35 -15.16 -3.63
CA GLU A 34 0.91 -15.29 -3.89
C GLU A 34 0.07 -14.24 -3.14
N GLY A 35 0.59 -13.71 -2.03
CA GLY A 35 -0.01 -12.63 -1.24
C GLY A 35 0.31 -11.23 -1.79
N LEU A 36 1.33 -11.07 -2.64
CA LEU A 36 1.69 -9.78 -3.23
C LEU A 36 0.52 -9.10 -3.99
N PRO A 37 -0.32 -9.81 -4.76
CA PRO A 37 -1.52 -9.22 -5.35
C PRO A 37 -2.49 -8.65 -4.30
N ALA A 38 -2.70 -9.34 -3.18
CA ALA A 38 -3.57 -8.85 -2.09
C ALA A 38 -2.97 -7.60 -1.42
N VAL A 39 -1.65 -7.57 -1.21
CA VAL A 39 -0.93 -6.39 -0.71
C VAL A 39 -1.13 -5.19 -1.65
N ARG A 40 -0.90 -5.38 -2.96
CA ARG A 40 -1.06 -4.32 -3.96
C ARG A 40 -2.49 -3.80 -4.01
N TRP A 41 -3.48 -4.69 -3.93
CA TRP A 41 -4.88 -4.30 -3.94
C TRP A 41 -5.25 -3.51 -2.67
N LEU A 42 -4.86 -3.98 -1.48
CA LEU A 42 -5.11 -3.26 -0.23
C LEU A 42 -4.51 -1.85 -0.25
N LEU A 43 -3.25 -1.71 -0.70
CA LEU A 43 -2.58 -0.41 -0.81
C LEU A 43 -3.26 0.52 -1.81
N ALA A 44 -3.86 -0.01 -2.87
CA ALA A 44 -4.59 0.78 -3.86
C ALA A 44 -5.96 1.27 -3.36
N GLU A 45 -6.59 0.53 -2.45
CA GLU A 45 -7.86 0.93 -1.81
C GLU A 45 -7.66 1.82 -0.57
N ARG A 46 -6.42 2.15 -0.22
CA ARG A 46 -6.11 3.03 0.92
C ARG A 46 -6.53 4.46 0.60
N SER A 47 -7.24 5.10 1.52
CA SER A 47 -7.69 6.48 1.36
C SER A 47 -6.54 7.49 1.49
N ASP A 48 -6.78 8.72 1.00
CA ASP A 48 -5.83 9.83 1.08
C ASP A 48 -5.49 10.24 2.54
N THR A 49 -6.29 9.84 3.51
CA THR A 49 -6.03 10.06 4.95
C THR A 49 -5.27 8.92 5.61
N GLY A 50 -4.91 7.88 4.86
CA GLY A 50 -4.06 6.79 5.29
C GLY A 50 -4.78 5.61 5.95
N GLY A 51 -6.11 5.58 5.95
CA GLY A 51 -6.94 4.47 6.45
C GLY A 51 -7.84 3.86 5.37
N TRP A 52 -8.83 3.08 5.80
CA TRP A 52 -9.93 2.59 4.96
C TRP A 52 -11.27 3.15 5.47
N LYS A 53 -12.39 2.65 4.96
CA LYS A 53 -13.73 3.25 5.14
C LYS A 53 -14.26 3.18 6.56
N SER A 54 -13.77 2.27 7.38
CA SER A 54 -14.22 2.06 8.76
C SER A 54 -13.02 1.86 9.71
N THR A 55 -13.32 1.52 10.97
CA THR A 55 -12.28 1.14 11.93
C THR A 55 -11.81 -0.29 11.71
N GLN A 56 -12.72 -1.23 11.41
CA GLN A 56 -12.41 -2.66 11.35
C GLN A 56 -11.59 -3.03 10.13
N ASP A 57 -12.01 -2.58 8.95
CA ASP A 57 -11.22 -2.68 7.71
C ASP A 57 -9.83 -2.06 7.86
N THR A 58 -9.71 -0.90 8.53
CA THR A 58 -8.42 -0.28 8.80
C THR A 58 -7.54 -1.17 9.68
N ILE A 59 -8.06 -1.71 10.79
CA ILE A 59 -7.29 -2.59 11.69
C ILE A 59 -6.84 -3.85 10.94
N VAL A 60 -7.78 -4.53 10.27
CA VAL A 60 -7.52 -5.82 9.62
C VAL A 60 -6.59 -5.66 8.39
N ALA A 61 -6.74 -4.61 7.60
CA ALA A 61 -5.84 -4.32 6.49
C ALA A 61 -4.41 -4.03 6.98
N LEU A 62 -4.26 -3.17 8.01
CA LEU A 62 -2.94 -2.86 8.57
C LEU A 62 -2.30 -4.08 9.22
N GLU A 63 -3.06 -4.93 9.91
CA GLU A 63 -2.55 -6.16 10.52
C GLU A 63 -2.02 -7.15 9.46
N GLY A 64 -2.77 -7.35 8.37
CA GLY A 64 -2.32 -8.18 7.24
C GLY A 64 -1.08 -7.62 6.55
N LEU A 65 -1.08 -6.31 6.24
CA LEU A 65 0.04 -5.63 5.59
C LEU A 65 1.31 -5.65 6.46
N ALA A 66 1.18 -5.41 7.76
CA ALA A 66 2.31 -5.42 8.69
C ALA A 66 2.89 -6.83 8.85
N ALA A 67 2.04 -7.85 8.98
CA ALA A 67 2.48 -9.24 9.04
C ALA A 67 3.23 -9.64 7.76
N TYR A 68 2.72 -9.25 6.59
CA TYR A 68 3.41 -9.48 5.32
C TYR A 68 4.75 -8.76 5.25
N ALA A 69 4.77 -7.46 5.55
CA ALA A 69 5.97 -6.63 5.53
C ALA A 69 7.07 -7.20 6.43
N ALA A 70 6.72 -7.71 7.61
CA ALA A 70 7.67 -8.34 8.53
C ALA A 70 8.40 -9.55 7.94
N GLN A 71 7.77 -10.27 6.99
CA GLN A 71 8.37 -11.44 6.35
C GLN A 71 9.22 -11.09 5.12
N VAL A 72 8.86 -10.03 4.39
CA VAL A 72 9.52 -9.68 3.11
C VAL A 72 10.55 -8.57 3.24
N SER A 73 10.52 -7.79 4.32
CA SER A 73 11.47 -6.69 4.52
C SER A 73 12.83 -7.26 4.90
N ALA A 74 13.81 -7.07 4.02
CA ALA A 74 15.23 -7.33 4.29
C ALA A 74 16.02 -6.06 3.97
N ASP A 75 16.93 -5.71 4.89
CA ASP A 75 17.76 -4.51 4.88
C ASP A 75 16.99 -3.18 4.91
N PRO A 76 17.57 -2.11 5.48
CA PRO A 76 16.96 -0.79 5.38
C PRO A 76 16.80 -0.39 3.91
N PRO A 77 15.66 0.22 3.51
CA PRO A 77 15.44 0.60 2.14
C PRO A 77 16.50 1.59 1.69
N GLN A 78 17.15 1.31 0.55
CA GLN A 78 18.03 2.25 -0.12
C GLN A 78 17.49 2.48 -1.54
N MET A 79 16.82 3.61 -1.74
CA MET A 79 16.21 3.95 -3.03
C MET A 79 16.47 5.41 -3.40
N ASP A 80 16.91 5.61 -4.64
CA ASP A 80 16.97 6.91 -5.30
C ASP A 80 15.75 7.04 -6.20
N ILE A 81 14.82 7.92 -5.84
CA ILE A 81 13.60 8.20 -6.61
C ILE A 81 13.76 9.57 -7.27
N THR A 82 13.49 9.65 -8.57
CA THR A 82 13.44 10.91 -9.32
C THR A 82 12.02 11.11 -9.84
N VAL A 83 11.45 12.29 -9.60
CA VAL A 83 10.11 12.69 -10.05
C VAL A 83 10.23 14.06 -10.71
N GLY A 84 10.09 14.13 -12.03
CA GLY A 84 10.41 15.35 -12.78
C GLY A 84 11.83 15.85 -12.46
N SER A 85 11.94 17.09 -11.95
CA SER A 85 13.23 17.68 -11.54
C SER A 85 13.65 17.38 -10.09
N HIS A 86 12.82 16.69 -9.33
CA HIS A 86 13.01 16.45 -7.90
C HIS A 86 13.67 15.09 -7.63
N LYS A 87 14.65 15.05 -6.73
CA LYS A 87 15.30 13.82 -6.27
C LYS A 87 14.96 13.56 -4.79
N LEU A 88 14.48 12.36 -4.50
CA LEU A 88 14.23 11.84 -3.16
C LEU A 88 15.17 10.67 -2.89
N ILE A 89 15.74 10.62 -1.69
CA ILE A 89 16.60 9.53 -1.23
C ILE A 89 15.93 8.90 -0.02
N LEU A 90 15.58 7.62 -0.16
CA LEU A 90 15.16 6.76 0.95
C LEU A 90 16.37 5.95 1.42
N ALA A 91 16.66 6.04 2.69
CA ALA A 91 17.77 5.40 3.39
C ALA A 91 17.30 4.94 4.78
N ALA A 92 18.16 4.21 5.49
CA ALA A 92 17.86 3.65 6.81
C ALA A 92 17.39 4.68 7.85
N ASP A 93 17.92 5.90 7.77
CA ASP A 93 17.69 6.99 8.71
C ASP A 93 16.39 7.78 8.46
N ASN A 94 15.72 7.54 7.33
CA ASN A 94 14.46 8.20 6.97
C ASN A 94 13.40 7.23 6.44
N ALA A 95 13.56 5.93 6.67
CA ALA A 95 12.70 4.87 6.15
C ALA A 95 11.26 4.92 6.67
N ASP A 96 11.03 5.54 7.84
CA ASP A 96 9.73 5.69 8.49
C ASP A 96 9.11 7.10 8.31
N VAL A 97 9.85 8.02 7.69
CA VAL A 97 9.42 9.40 7.47
C VAL A 97 8.76 9.52 6.10
N VAL A 98 7.52 9.99 6.08
CA VAL A 98 6.82 10.28 4.82
C VAL A 98 7.46 11.50 4.15
N GLN A 99 7.83 11.35 2.88
CA GLN A 99 8.40 12.42 2.06
C GLN A 99 7.36 12.86 1.01
N HIS A 100 7.11 14.17 0.93
CA HIS A 100 6.16 14.75 -0.03
C HIS A 100 6.92 15.63 -1.03
N VAL A 101 6.54 15.54 -2.31
CA VAL A 101 7.01 16.44 -3.37
C VAL A 101 5.79 17.10 -3.99
N GLU A 102 5.77 18.43 -3.98
CA GLU A 102 4.75 19.22 -4.65
C GLU A 102 5.27 19.62 -6.03
N LEU A 103 4.54 19.26 -7.09
CA LEU A 103 4.90 19.59 -8.46
C LEU A 103 4.19 20.87 -8.90
N SER A 104 4.93 21.74 -9.59
CA SER A 104 4.32 22.92 -10.19
C SER A 104 3.45 22.52 -11.39
N PRO A 105 2.33 23.22 -11.65
CA PRO A 105 1.51 22.95 -12.83
C PRO A 105 2.32 23.06 -14.13
N GLY A 106 2.41 21.96 -14.88
CA GLY A 106 3.15 21.89 -16.14
C GLY A 106 4.57 21.29 -16.05
N GLU A 107 5.01 20.87 -14.88
CA GLU A 107 6.21 20.05 -14.72
C GLU A 107 5.90 18.60 -15.14
N GLU A 108 6.67 18.02 -16.07
CA GLU A 108 6.53 16.61 -16.46
C GLU A 108 7.09 15.70 -15.36
N VAL A 109 6.39 14.58 -15.09
CA VAL A 109 6.76 13.53 -14.13
C VAL A 109 7.71 12.51 -14.71
#